data_AF-A0A7Y8H7I0-F1
#
_entry.id   AF-A0A7Y8H7I0-F1
#
_cell.length_a   1.000
_cell.length_b   1.000
_cell.length_c   1.000
_cell.angle_alpha   90.00
_cell.angle_beta   90.00
_cell.angle_gamma   90.00
#
_symmetry.space_group_name_H-M   'P 1'
#
loop_
_entity.id
_entity.type
_entity.pdbx_description
1 polymer ?
#
loop_
_entity_poly.entity_id
_entity_poly.type
_entity_poly.pdbx_seq_one_letter_code
_entity_poly.pdbx_strand_id
1 'polypeptide(L)' 'FVLYNNIILEIKAVNGIIDEFVKQTLNYLAVSKCKLGLIVNFGEESLKYKRVVL' A
#
# COMPACT_ATOMS: atom_id res chain seq x y z
N PHE A 1 6.04 -0.66 5.72
CA PHE A 1 7.16 -1.60 5.91
C PHE A 1 7.79 -1.89 4.55
N VAL A 2 9.10 -2.10 4.44
CA VAL A 2 9.74 -2.45 3.16
C VAL A 2 10.11 -3.93 3.18
N LEU A 3 9.57 -4.70 2.23
CA LEU A 3 9.88 -6.11 2.01
C LEU A 3 10.92 -6.25 0.90
N TYR A 4 11.89 -7.15 1.11
CA TYR A 4 12.93 -7.50 0.13
C TYR A 4 13.64 -6.27 -0.48
N ASN A 5 13.75 -5.19 0.30
CA ASN A 5 14.27 -3.88 -0.09
C ASN A 5 13.63 -3.22 -1.33
N ASN A 6 12.52 -3.74 -1.85
CA ASN A 6 11.95 -3.33 -3.14
C ASN A 6 10.43 -3.13 -3.13
N ILE A 7 9.75 -3.60 -2.09
CA ILE A 7 8.29 -3.60 -2.01
C ILE A 7 7.84 -2.86 -0.76
N ILE A 8 6.96 -1.88 -0.91
CA ILE A 8 6.34 -1.17 0.21
C ILE A 8 5.06 -1.90 0.59
N LEU A 9 5.00 -2.42 1.81
CA LEU A 9 3.82 -3.03 2.40
C LEU A 9 3.17 -2.07 3.41
N GLU A 10 1.90 -1.76 3.18
CA GLU A 10 1.01 -1.06 4.11
C GLU A 10 -0.10 -1.98 4.58
N ILE A 11 -0.28 -2.10 5.89
CA ILE A 11 -1.37 -2.86 6.51
C ILE A 11 -2.31 -1.87 7.18
N LYS A 12 -3.61 -2.00 6.90
CA LYS A 12 -4.66 -1.16 7.48
C LYS A 12 -5.82 -2.02 7.98
N ALA A 13 -6.61 -1.46 8.88
CA ALA A 13 -7.84 -2.04 9.39
C ALA A 13 -8.92 -0.95 9.43
N VAL A 14 -9.35 -0.53 8.24
CA VAL A 14 -10.29 0.59 8.04
C VAL A 14 -11.41 0.21 7.07
N ASN A 15 -12.47 1.01 7.01
CA ASN A 15 -13.58 0.80 6.06
C ASN A 15 -13.16 1.25 4.65
N GLY A 16 -12.53 0.36 3.89
CA GLY A 16 -12.17 0.58 2.49
C GLY A 16 -10.79 1.19 2.25
N ILE A 17 -10.28 1.01 1.03
CA ILE A 17 -9.04 1.64 0.56
C ILE A 17 -9.40 2.93 -0.19
N ILE A 18 -9.22 4.08 0.47
CA ILE A 18 -9.45 5.41 -0.14
C ILE A 18 -8.25 5.88 -0.97
N ASP A 19 -8.49 6.83 -1.87
CA ASP A 19 -7.46 7.37 -2.78
C ASP A 19 -6.29 8.03 -2.05
N GLU A 20 -6.51 8.59 -0.86
CA GLU A 20 -5.45 9.16 -0.05
C GLU A 20 -4.37 8.13 0.32
N PHE A 21 -4.77 6.89 0.62
CA PHE A 21 -3.81 5.81 0.89
C PHE A 21 -2.99 5.47 -0.34
N VAL A 22 -3.60 5.49 -1.53
CA VAL A 22 -2.88 5.24 -2.79
C VAL A 22 -1.87 6.35 -3.06
N LYS A 23 -2.26 7.62 -2.87
CA LYS A 23 -1.36 8.78 -3.02
C LYS A 23 -0.19 8.71 -2.04
N GLN A 24 -0.46 8.33 -0.79
CA GLN A 24 0.58 8.12 0.22
C GLN A 24 1.56 7.02 -0.21
N THR A 25 1.06 5.86 -0.66
CA THR A 25 1.92 4.78 -1.16
C THR A 25 2.74 5.23 -2.37
N LEU A 26 2.16 5.98 -3.32
CA LEU A 26 2.89 6.53 -4.48
C LEU A 26 4.05 7.44 -4.05
N ASN A 27 3.84 8.31 -3.06
CA ASN A 27 4.90 9.17 -2.53
C ASN A 27 6.02 8.33 -1.90
N TYR A 28 5.67 7.27 -1.19
CA TYR A 28 6.67 6.36 -0.64
C TYR A 28 7.45 5.63 -1.73
N LEU A 29 6.80 5.20 -2.82
CA LEU A 29 7.48 4.59 -3.97
C LEU A 29 8.50 5.57 -4.59
N ALA A 30 8.08 6.83 -4.79
CA ALA A 30 8.94 7.87 -5.37
C ALA A 30 10.19 8.15 -4.50
N VAL A 31 10.02 8.28 -3.18
CA VAL A 31 11.13 8.63 -2.26
C VAL A 31 12.04 7.43 -1.99
N SER A 32 11.48 6.22 -1.86
CA SER A 32 12.25 5.01 -1.54
C SER A 32 12.92 4.36 -2.77
N LYS A 33 12.60 4.82 -3.99
CA LYS A 33 12.97 4.19 -5.27
C LYS A 33 12.42 2.75 -5.44
N CYS A 34 11.49 2.33 -4.58
CA CYS A 34 10.74 1.08 -4.75
C CYS A 34 9.72 1.24 -5.89
N LYS A 35 9.48 0.16 -6.64
CA LYS A 35 8.54 0.17 -7.78
C LYS A 35 7.17 -0.42 -7.47
N LEU A 36 7.06 -1.12 -6.34
CA LEU A 36 5.85 -1.86 -5.98
C LEU A 36 5.39 -1.51 -4.57
N GLY A 37 4.14 -1.08 -4.46
CA GLY A 37 3.42 -0.88 -3.22
C GLY A 37 2.26 -1.87 -3.11
N LEU A 38 2.04 -2.43 -1.92
CA LEU A 38 0.90 -3.27 -1.59
C LEU A 38 0.19 -2.69 -0.38
N ILE A 39 -1.05 -2.29 -0.57
CA ILE A 39 -1.96 -1.88 0.50
C ILE A 39 -2.83 -3.08 0.82
N VAL A 40 -2.81 -3.55 2.06
CA VAL A 40 -3.61 -4.68 2.55
C VAL A 40 -4.53 -4.17 3.66
N ASN A 41 -5.83 -4.36 3.50
CA ASN A 41 -6.86 -3.90 4.42
C ASN A 41 -7.62 -5.09 5.03
N PHE A 42 -7.59 -5.16 6.36
CA PHE A 42 -8.29 -6.15 7.19
C PHE A 42 -9.52 -5.56 7.89
N GLY A 43 -9.90 -4.32 7.61
CA GLY A 43 -11.02 -3.63 8.26
C GLY A 43 -12.39 -3.90 7.66
N GLU A 44 -12.49 -4.84 6.72
CA GLU A 44 -13.73 -5.21 6.03
C GLU A 44 -14.02 -6.71 6.24
N GLU A 45 -15.22 -7.16 5.88
CA GLU A 45 -15.63 -8.59 6.00
C GLU A 45 -14.70 -9.57 5.27
N SER A 46 -13.92 -9.07 4.31
CA SER A 46 -12.95 -9.83 3.56
C SER A 46 -11.66 -9.04 3.40
N LEU A 47 -10.55 -9.75 3.21
CA LEU A 47 -9.27 -9.13 2.90
C LEU A 47 -9.38 -8.33 1.59
N LYS A 48 -9.24 -7.01 1.69
CA LYS A 48 -9.08 -6.16 0.51
C LYS A 48 -7.62 -5.81 0.33
N TYR A 49 -7.15 -5.81 -0.90
CA TYR A 49 -5.79 -5.37 -1.19
C TYR A 49 -5.74 -4.58 -2.50
N LYS A 50 -4.78 -3.66 -2.59
CA LYS A 50 -4.54 -2.84 -3.77
C LYS A 50 -3.06 -2.80 -4.08
N ARG A 51 -2.72 -3.07 -5.34
CA ARG A 51 -1.36 -3.01 -5.85
C ARG A 51 -1.13 -1.65 -6.51
N VAL A 52 -0.06 -0.98 -6.13
CA VAL A 52 0.34 0.33 -6.62
C VAL A 52 1.71 0.19 -7.27
N VAL A 53 1.86 0.69 -8.49
CA VAL A 53 3.10 0.56 -9.27
C VAL A 53 3.50 1.94 -9.77
N LEU A 54 4.80 2.23 -9.66
CA LEU A 54 5.43 3.43 -10.21
C LEU A 54 6.41 3.05 -11.34
#